data_AF-A0A4R2CMA7-F1
#
_entry.id   AF-A0A4R2CMA7-F1
#
_cell.length_a   1.000
_cell.length_b   1.000
_cell.length_c   1.000
_cell.angle_alpha   90.00
_cell.angle_beta   90.00
_cell.angle_gamma   90.00
#
_symmetry.space_group_name_H-M   'P 1'
#
loop_
_entity.id
_entity.type
_entity.pdbx_description
1 polymer ?
#
loop_
_entity_poly.entity_id
_entity_poly.type
_entity_poly.pdbx_seq_one_letter_code
_entity_poly.pdbx_strand_id
1 'polypeptide(L)'
;MSSTGLAQAISRLRSSSRVAYLAADLDRLYARYHHPDHGRLLANLVRWAARGTIPLSVEGAGVLDCHLYRQGQTIVLHLVNLDQGGAWQGRLQELTPAGPFTIRLPFERERAELLVAGGRPT
;
A
#
# COMPACT_ATOMS: atom_id res chain seq x y z
N MET A 1 -5.98 27.20 17.36
CA MET A 1 -6.59 26.31 16.35
C MET A 1 -6.59 27.08 15.03
N SER A 2 -5.49 27.00 14.26
CA SER A 2 -5.40 27.67 12.96
C SER A 2 -5.79 26.68 11.87
N SER A 3 -6.95 26.91 11.25
CA SER A 3 -7.35 26.21 10.03
C SER A 3 -6.52 26.75 8.87
N THR A 4 -5.44 26.06 8.50
CA THR A 4 -4.75 26.35 7.25
C THR A 4 -5.61 25.80 6.11
N GLY A 5 -6.45 26.66 5.53
CA GLY A 5 -7.24 26.40 4.34
C GLY A 5 -6.39 26.31 3.08
N LEU A 6 -5.52 25.30 2.99
CA LEU A 6 -4.89 24.93 1.72
C LEU A 6 -5.88 24.05 0.95
N ALA A 7 -6.60 24.66 0.02
CA ALA A 7 -7.36 23.95 -0.98
C ALA A 7 -6.42 23.11 -1.85
N GLN A 8 -6.29 21.83 -1.56
CA GLN A 8 -5.72 20.83 -2.47
C GLN A 8 -6.86 20.41 -3.41
N ALA A 9 -6.99 21.07 -4.55
CA ALA A 9 -8.19 20.99 -5.38
C ALA A 9 -8.47 19.54 -5.84
N ILE A 10 -9.67 19.07 -5.54
CA ILE A 10 -10.25 17.84 -6.09
C ILE A 10 -11.19 18.27 -7.22
N SER A 11 -10.87 17.91 -8.46
CA SER A 11 -11.75 18.21 -9.60
C SER A 11 -12.35 16.92 -10.17
N ARG A 12 -13.67 16.96 -10.45
CA ARG A 12 -14.36 15.95 -11.26
C ARG A 12 -14.45 16.51 -12.67
N LEU A 13 -13.73 15.90 -13.62
CA LEU A 13 -13.94 16.20 -15.04
C LEU A 13 -15.29 15.63 -15.50
N ARG A 14 -15.85 16.20 -16.58
CA ARG A 14 -17.17 15.87 -17.13
C ARG A 14 -17.33 14.41 -17.61
N SER A 15 -16.29 13.59 -17.50
CA SER A 15 -16.17 12.23 -18.06
C SER A 15 -15.77 11.19 -17.01
N SER A 16 -16.50 11.07 -15.89
CA SER A 16 -16.31 9.99 -14.88
C SER A 16 -14.90 9.82 -14.27
N SER A 17 -13.90 10.63 -14.61
CA SER A 17 -12.54 10.56 -14.09
C SER A 17 -12.41 11.28 -12.74
N ARG A 18 -11.47 10.85 -11.90
CA ARG A 18 -11.11 11.48 -10.61
C ARG A 18 -9.69 12.00 -10.72
N VAL A 19 -9.50 13.30 -10.55
CA VAL A 19 -8.18 13.94 -10.57
C VAL A 19 -7.98 14.70 -9.27
N ALA A 20 -6.83 14.48 -8.65
CA ALA A 20 -6.38 15.23 -7.48
C ALA A 20 -5.09 15.97 -7.85
N TYR A 21 -5.05 17.27 -7.56
CA TYR A 21 -3.85 18.07 -7.73
C TYR A 21 -3.23 18.36 -6.36
N LEU A 22 -1.96 18.00 -6.20
CA LEU A 22 -1.15 18.30 -5.03
C LEU A 22 -0.22 19.46 -5.37
N ALA A 23 -0.49 20.64 -4.80
CA ALA A 23 0.34 21.83 -4.99
C ALA A 23 1.70 21.73 -4.26
N ALA A 24 1.79 20.84 -3.27
CA ALA A 24 2.99 20.58 -2.48
C ALA A 24 3.63 19.25 -2.87
N ASP A 25 4.94 19.13 -2.66
CA ASP A 25 5.77 17.96 -2.98
C ASP A 25 5.66 16.84 -1.92
N LEU A 26 4.43 16.55 -1.48
CA LEU A 26 4.13 15.64 -0.37
C LEU A 26 4.60 14.20 -0.65
N ASP A 27 4.55 13.78 -1.90
CA ASP A 27 5.06 12.50 -2.40
C ASP A 27 6.58 12.39 -2.23
N ARG A 28 7.32 13.41 -2.67
CA ARG A 28 8.78 13.48 -2.52
C ARG A 28 9.17 13.54 -1.04
N LEU A 29 8.47 14.34 -0.25
CA LEU A 29 8.73 14.45 1.19
C LEU A 29 8.39 13.16 1.93
N TYR A 30 7.32 12.46 1.55
CA TYR A 30 7.02 11.15 2.10
C TYR A 30 8.10 10.13 1.75
N ALA A 31 8.51 10.04 0.47
CA ALA A 31 9.59 9.15 0.04
C ALA A 31 10.90 9.41 0.78
N ARG A 32 11.18 10.68 1.12
CA ARG A 32 12.41 11.06 1.83
C ARG A 32 12.34 10.84 3.33
N TYR A 33 11.25 11.23 3.97
CA TYR A 33 11.16 11.39 5.43
C TYR A 33 10.13 10.50 6.11
N HIS A 34 9.27 9.81 5.35
CA HIS A 34 8.29 8.84 5.87
C HIS A 34 7.31 9.43 6.88
N HIS A 35 6.97 10.72 6.75
CA HIS A 35 5.96 11.36 7.60
C HIS A 35 4.62 10.63 7.47
N PRO A 36 4.08 10.07 8.57
CA PRO A 36 2.92 9.18 8.51
C PRO A 36 1.67 9.88 7.99
N ASP A 37 1.52 11.19 8.25
CA ASP A 37 0.39 11.96 7.78
C ASP A 37 0.41 12.17 6.26
N HIS A 38 1.59 12.35 5.66
CA HIS A 38 1.72 12.42 4.20
C HIS A 38 1.39 11.07 3.56
N GLY A 39 1.89 9.96 4.13
CA GLY A 39 1.57 8.62 3.66
C GLY A 39 0.07 8.32 3.72
N ARG A 40 -0.60 8.70 4.82
CA ARG A 40 -2.06 8.58 4.96
C ARG A 40 -2.82 9.37 3.90
N LEU A 41 -2.41 10.62 3.65
CA LEU A 41 -3.04 11.46 2.63
C LEU A 41 -2.90 10.85 1.23
N LEU A 42 -1.67 10.45 0.85
CA LEU A 42 -1.39 9.82 -0.45
C LEU A 42 -2.19 8.52 -0.62
N ALA A 43 -2.20 7.65 0.40
CA ALA A 43 -2.97 6.41 0.37
C ALA A 43 -4.48 6.67 0.19
N ASN A 44 -5.03 7.67 0.88
CA ASN A 44 -6.44 8.05 0.75
C ASN A 44 -6.76 8.61 -0.63
N LEU A 45 -5.86 9.38 -1.23
CA LEU A 45 -6.02 9.88 -2.61
C LEU A 45 -6.04 8.75 -3.63
N VAL A 46 -5.16 7.76 -3.49
CA VAL A 46 -5.16 6.57 -4.36
C VAL A 46 -6.46 5.78 -4.18
N ARG A 47 -6.90 5.52 -2.94
CA ARG A 47 -8.19 4.83 -2.68
C ARG A 47 -9.39 5.60 -3.24
N TRP A 48 -9.38 6.92 -3.08
CA TRP A 48 -10.40 7.80 -3.65
C TRP A 48 -10.39 7.73 -5.18
N ALA A 49 -9.22 7.79 -5.82
CA ALA A 49 -9.11 7.70 -7.27
C ALA A 49 -9.58 6.33 -7.79
N ALA A 50 -9.24 5.25 -7.08
CA ALA A 50 -9.55 3.88 -7.46
C ALA A 50 -11.01 3.46 -7.24
N ARG A 51 -11.85 4.24 -6.54
CA ARG A 51 -13.30 3.94 -6.39
C ARG A 51 -13.61 2.54 -5.85
N GLY A 52 -12.77 2.02 -4.97
CA GLY A 52 -12.96 0.67 -4.41
C GLY A 52 -12.58 -0.47 -5.35
N THR A 53 -11.90 -0.21 -6.47
CA THR A 53 -11.45 -1.27 -7.39
C THR A 53 -10.09 -1.87 -7.03
N ILE A 54 -9.47 -1.47 -5.91
CA ILE A 54 -8.22 -2.07 -5.43
C ILE A 54 -8.55 -3.46 -4.89
N PRO A 55 -8.05 -4.55 -5.52
CA PRO A 55 -8.48 -5.90 -5.19
C PRO A 55 -7.78 -6.48 -3.96
N LEU A 56 -6.76 -5.81 -3.41
CA LEU A 56 -5.91 -6.33 -2.33
C LEU A 56 -6.05 -5.47 -1.07
N SER A 57 -6.28 -6.13 0.05
CA SER A 57 -6.14 -5.56 1.39
C SER A 57 -5.15 -6.39 2.19
N VAL A 58 -4.18 -5.73 2.82
CA VAL A 58 -3.23 -6.36 3.75
C VAL A 58 -3.25 -5.57 5.05
N GLU A 59 -3.52 -6.24 6.15
CA GLU A 59 -3.55 -5.68 7.50
C GLU A 59 -2.49 -6.37 8.36
N GLY A 60 -1.72 -5.61 9.12
CA GLY A 60 -0.70 -6.12 10.03
C GLY A 60 0.36 -5.05 10.31
N ALA A 61 1.22 -5.32 11.28
CA ALA A 61 2.33 -4.43 11.61
C ALA A 61 3.53 -4.66 10.67
N GLY A 62 4.22 -3.58 10.32
CA GLY A 62 5.41 -3.60 9.45
C GLY A 62 5.17 -2.92 8.11
N VAL A 63 6.22 -2.91 7.28
CA VAL A 63 6.20 -2.33 5.93
C VAL A 63 6.33 -3.45 4.92
N LEU A 64 5.29 -3.63 4.11
CA LEU A 64 5.27 -4.61 3.03
C LEU A 64 5.18 -3.93 1.68
N ASP A 65 5.95 -4.42 0.72
CA ASP A 65 5.68 -4.21 -0.69
C ASP A 65 4.89 -5.40 -1.25
N CYS A 66 3.81 -5.09 -1.96
CA CYS A 66 2.79 -6.06 -2.37
C CYS A 66 2.60 -6.02 -3.88
N HIS A 67 2.88 -7.13 -4.56
CA HIS A 67 2.68 -7.26 -6.01
C HIS A 67 1.67 -8.37 -6.29
N LEU A 68 0.49 -7.97 -6.76
CA LEU A 68 -0.56 -8.87 -7.17
C LEU A 68 -0.64 -8.93 -8.70
N TYR A 69 -0.46 -10.11 -9.27
CA TYR A 69 -0.57 -10.32 -10.72
C TYR A 69 -1.18 -11.68 -11.05
N ARG A 70 -1.56 -11.86 -12.32
CA ARG A 70 -2.16 -13.09 -12.82
C ARG A 70 -1.22 -13.77 -13.82
N GLN A 71 -1.04 -15.08 -13.66
CA GLN A 71 -0.33 -15.94 -14.60
C GLN A 71 -1.27 -17.06 -15.04
N GLY A 72 -1.88 -16.91 -16.22
CA GLY A 72 -2.91 -17.82 -16.71
C GLY A 72 -4.12 -17.85 -15.76
N GLN A 73 -4.43 -19.03 -15.20
CA GLN A 73 -5.52 -19.22 -14.25
C GLN A 73 -5.11 -18.99 -12.78
N THR A 74 -3.83 -18.71 -12.53
CA THR A 74 -3.26 -18.55 -11.19
C THR A 74 -3.12 -17.06 -10.85
N ILE A 75 -3.50 -16.69 -9.62
CA ILE A 75 -3.18 -15.39 -9.04
C ILE A 75 -1.94 -15.56 -8.17
N VAL A 76 -0.96 -14.68 -8.35
CA VAL A 76 0.28 -14.68 -7.57
C VAL A 76 0.35 -13.36 -6.80
N LEU A 77 0.55 -13.47 -5.48
CA LEU A 77 0.79 -12.36 -4.58
C LEU A 77 2.21 -12.48 -4.02
N HIS A 78 3.10 -11.57 -4.41
CA HIS A 78 4.40 -11.42 -3.76
C HIS A 78 4.29 -10.42 -2.63
N LEU A 79 4.75 -10.83 -1.44
CA LEU A 79 4.88 -9.99 -0.26
C LEU A 79 6.37 -9.88 0.07
N VAL A 80 6.90 -8.68 -0.01
CA VAL A 80 8.30 -8.40 0.32
C VAL A 80 8.33 -7.62 1.62
N ASN A 81 8.98 -8.19 2.63
CA ASN A 81 9.24 -7.49 3.87
C ASN A 81 10.24 -6.35 3.63
N LEU A 82 9.75 -5.12 3.71
CA LEU A 82 10.57 -3.92 3.67
C LEU A 82 10.82 -3.34 5.07
N ASP A 83 10.31 -3.98 6.12
CA ASP A 83 10.58 -3.52 7.48
C ASP A 83 12.06 -3.67 7.81
N GLN A 84 12.69 -2.54 8.15
CA GLN A 84 14.10 -2.45 8.51
C GLN A 84 14.27 -2.23 10.03
N GLY A 85 13.24 -2.47 10.85
CA GLY A 85 13.33 -2.30 12.30
C GLY A 85 13.66 -0.85 12.71
N GLY A 86 13.18 0.13 11.92
CA GLY A 86 13.50 1.54 12.10
C GLY A 86 14.80 2.03 11.45
N ALA A 87 15.59 1.14 10.83
CA ALA A 87 16.83 1.49 10.12
C ALA A 87 16.57 2.09 8.71
N TRP A 88 15.60 3.01 8.59
CA TRP A 88 15.36 3.72 7.33
C TRP A 88 16.60 4.54 6.94
N GLN A 89 17.19 4.26 5.77
CA GLN A 89 18.48 4.81 5.31
C GLN A 89 19.72 4.39 6.13
N GLY A 90 19.55 3.46 7.07
CA GLY A 90 20.65 2.79 7.76
C GLY A 90 21.06 1.51 7.03
N ARG A 91 22.12 0.85 7.53
CA ARG A 91 22.45 -0.52 7.11
C ARG A 91 21.53 -1.44 7.89
N LEU A 92 20.87 -2.40 7.22
CA LEU A 92 20.20 -3.49 7.91
C LEU A 92 21.25 -4.46 8.46
N GLN A 93 21.27 -4.67 9.76
CA GLN A 93 22.14 -5.70 10.37
C GLN A 93 21.44 -7.06 10.41
N GLU A 94 20.14 -7.06 10.70
CA GLU A 94 19.34 -8.26 10.94
C GLU A 94 17.93 -8.11 10.35
N LEU A 95 17.32 -9.22 9.94
CA LEU A 95 15.95 -9.21 9.43
C LEU A 95 14.96 -9.05 10.59
N THR A 96 14.07 -8.07 10.50
CA THR A 96 12.95 -7.94 11.45
C THR A 96 11.85 -8.94 11.06
N PRO A 97 11.36 -9.78 12.00
CA PRO A 97 10.23 -10.66 11.72
C PRO A 97 9.01 -9.86 11.25
N ALA A 98 8.36 -10.33 10.19
CA ALA A 98 7.20 -9.66 9.62
C ALA A 98 5.90 -10.34 10.05
N GLY A 99 4.87 -9.55 10.35
CA GLY A 99 3.51 -10.03 10.59
C GLY A 99 3.18 -10.28 12.07
N PRO A 100 2.03 -10.94 12.35
CA PRO A 100 1.13 -11.61 11.40
C PRO A 100 0.40 -10.64 10.46
N PHE A 101 0.00 -11.14 9.28
CA PHE A 101 -0.77 -10.37 8.30
C PHE A 101 -2.10 -11.04 7.99
N THR A 102 -3.17 -10.23 7.90
CA THR A 102 -4.45 -10.63 7.33
C THR A 102 -4.53 -10.11 5.90
N ILE A 103 -4.71 -11.02 4.95
CA ILE A 103 -4.74 -10.72 3.51
C ILE A 103 -6.14 -11.00 2.98
N ARG A 104 -6.72 -10.04 2.26
CA ARG A 104 -8.00 -10.21 1.55
C ARG A 104 -7.83 -9.85 0.09
N LEU A 105 -8.27 -10.75 -0.79
CA LEU A 105 -8.31 -10.55 -2.22
C LEU A 105 -9.42 -11.40 -2.86
N PRO A 106 -9.98 -11.01 -4.02
CA PRO A 106 -10.93 -11.84 -4.74
C PRO A 106 -10.21 -13.02 -5.39
N PHE A 107 -10.76 -14.22 -5.20
CA PHE A 107 -10.32 -15.42 -5.88
C PHE A 107 -11.51 -16.34 -6.16
N GLU A 108 -11.41 -17.13 -7.22
CA GLU A 108 -12.48 -18.07 -7.62
C GLU A 108 -12.27 -19.48 -7.07
N ARG A 109 -11.11 -19.77 -6.45
CA ARG A 109 -10.75 -21.10 -5.96
C ARG A 109 -10.20 -21.08 -4.53
N GLU A 110 -10.63 -22.04 -3.72
CA GLU A 110 -10.36 -22.12 -2.28
C GLU A 110 -8.98 -22.68 -1.89
N ARG A 111 -7.97 -22.59 -2.78
CA ARG A 111 -6.61 -23.09 -2.46
C ARG A 111 -5.59 -21.97 -2.56
N ALA A 112 -4.94 -21.70 -1.45
CA ALA A 112 -3.78 -20.84 -1.34
C ALA A 112 -2.61 -21.65 -0.76
N GLU A 113 -1.42 -21.44 -1.31
CA GLU A 113 -0.19 -22.09 -0.87
C GLU A 113 0.91 -21.04 -0.75
N LEU A 114 1.71 -21.14 0.31
CA LEU A 114 2.87 -20.29 0.52
C LEU A 114 4.05 -20.87 -0.26
N LEU A 115 4.36 -20.30 -1.42
CA LEU A 115 5.37 -20.86 -2.32
C LEU A 115 6.80 -20.75 -1.77
N VAL A 116 7.10 -19.70 -0.98
CA VAL A 116 8.43 -19.46 -0.42
C VAL A 116 8.55 -19.94 1.02
N ALA A 117 7.59 -19.58 1.88
CA ALA A 117 7.58 -20.01 3.28
C ALA A 117 7.18 -21.48 3.47
N GLY A 118 6.54 -22.08 2.46
CA GLY A 118 5.95 -23.41 2.55
C GLY A 118 4.64 -23.43 3.34
N GLY A 119 3.81 -24.45 3.09
CA GLY A 119 2.56 -24.66 3.83
C GLY A 119 1.36 -23.87 3.30
N ARG A 120 0.33 -23.74 4.14
CA ARG A 120 -0.93 -23.06 3.81
C ARG A 120 -1.13 -21.85 4.72
N PRO A 121 -1.67 -20.73 4.21
CA PRO A 121 -2.10 -19.64 5.06
C PRO A 121 -3.25 -20.11 5.96
N THR A 122 -3.21 -19.69 7.22
CA THR A 122 -4.20 -19.99 8.28
C THR A 122 -5.32 -18.98 8.32
#